data_AF-A0A9D1K550-F1
#
_entry.id   AF-A0A9D1K550-F1
#
_cell.length_a   1.000
_cell.length_b   1.000
_cell.length_c   1.000
_cell.angle_alpha   90.00
_cell.angle_beta   90.00
_cell.angle_gamma   90.00
#
_symmetry.space_group_name_H-M   'P 1'
#
loop_
_entity.id
_entity.type
_entity.pdbx_description
1 polymer ?
#
loop_
_entity_poly.entity_id
_entity_poly.type
_entity_poly.pdbx_seq_one_letter_code
_entity_poly.pdbx_strand_id
1 'polypeptide(L)'
;MAIIATGQISIVDLSDGKSLSCYITSNLPKVQVSDPNPGGGLNPDWTASPSLVLTPVVFANQTALPLGSAGLSVTWKRKEGAGTEAVLASGETASGGVLTIVQNKLVGVPSGLLTYLCYVTYTDPETNIPVNIVSDITFSLIQTALHAQSVWISGEQLFKYNAEGAVSPAQIALTAHAANVSIARWQYRNASGEWTDYPTTSDNTAINGATLNVKPTHSVFVGDGATLRVLTSNADVTDVFSIYKVRDGQDGTLGASAPMAFLSNENLSFAANANGQVAATTRVCNVVAYQGTSKVTPAVGEITGAPAGMSISKGAAADNEIPITLSISANATLGGAGPQQGELLVPITSPVNTTLKIAWSKINTGATGQTGAAGADAIVFSLFAPDGTVFVNGEGSLVIEAAAYKGAVEISSGATYAWAQYASGEWQALSGQTGSSLTVAGSMISGVGTFRCSMAYGGKTYTDTLTLTDKSDNYQANIESSGGDVFKNAVGTSTLLCRLFQNGQEVDAAGEEHTYTWYRRDKNGDALDEGAAFATGKSIQIDGDDVDGKTTFICEVS
;
A
#
# COMPACT_ATOMS: atom_id res chain seq x y z
N MET A 1 -17.47 24.64 45.89
CA MET A 1 -17.17 24.31 44.48
C MET A 1 -16.01 23.32 44.46
N ALA A 2 -15.77 22.65 43.34
CA ALA A 2 -14.56 21.83 43.21
C ALA A 2 -13.35 22.76 43.14
N ILE A 3 -12.25 22.46 43.83
CA ILE A 3 -11.01 23.24 43.72
C ILE A 3 -10.49 23.10 42.28
N ILE A 4 -10.30 24.22 41.58
CA ILE A 4 -9.90 24.27 40.16
C ILE A 4 -8.41 24.56 39.98
N ALA A 5 -7.77 25.17 40.99
CA ALA A 5 -6.32 25.37 41.05
C ALA A 5 -5.86 25.53 42.51
N THR A 6 -4.63 25.13 42.80
CA THR A 6 -3.97 25.40 44.08
C THR A 6 -2.62 26.02 43.80
N GLY A 7 -2.40 27.22 44.33
CA GLY A 7 -1.10 27.88 44.34
C GLY A 7 -0.46 27.68 45.69
N GLN A 8 0.85 27.44 45.72
CA GLN A 8 1.63 27.41 46.94
C GLN A 8 2.90 28.21 46.71
N ILE A 9 3.22 29.11 47.64
CA ILE A 9 4.55 29.72 47.70
C ILE A 9 5.28 29.16 48.91
N SER A 10 6.43 28.54 48.65
CA SER A 10 7.39 28.12 49.65
C SER A 10 8.69 28.79 49.34
N ILE A 11 9.10 29.62 50.26
CA ILE A 11 10.32 30.39 50.18
C ILE A 11 11.50 29.44 50.50
N VAL A 12 12.12 28.79 49.51
CA VAL A 12 13.55 28.35 49.38
C VAL A 12 13.85 27.73 47.97
N ASP A 13 15.13 27.77 47.51
CA ASP A 13 15.74 27.51 46.16
C ASP A 13 15.88 26.03 45.67
N LEU A 14 15.38 25.70 44.46
CA LEU A 14 15.97 24.86 43.37
C LEU A 14 14.98 24.60 42.21
N SER A 15 15.50 24.49 40.98
CA SER A 15 14.75 24.39 39.71
C SER A 15 14.39 22.96 39.25
N ASP A 16 13.14 22.76 38.86
CA ASP A 16 12.67 21.59 38.13
C ASP A 16 12.63 21.84 36.60
N GLY A 17 12.92 20.80 35.81
CA GLY A 17 12.92 20.88 34.35
C GLY A 17 11.51 20.77 33.76
N LYS A 18 11.26 21.49 32.65
CA LYS A 18 9.98 21.43 31.93
C LYS A 18 9.74 20.04 31.30
N SER A 19 8.48 19.62 31.18
CA SER A 19 8.04 18.45 30.42
C SER A 19 7.80 18.81 28.94
N LEU A 20 8.02 17.87 28.02
CA LEU A 20 7.86 18.09 26.58
C LEU A 20 6.95 17.01 25.96
N SER A 21 6.05 17.40 25.06
CA SER A 21 5.27 16.48 24.24
C SER A 21 5.23 16.92 22.77
N CYS A 22 5.13 15.97 21.84
CA CYS A 22 5.14 16.23 20.40
C CYS A 22 4.21 15.27 19.66
N TYR A 23 3.44 15.80 18.70
CA TYR A 23 2.54 15.05 17.82
C TYR A 23 2.88 15.36 16.36
N ILE A 24 2.65 14.43 15.43
CA ILE A 24 2.92 14.64 14.01
C ILE A 24 1.62 14.61 13.21
N THR A 25 1.36 15.69 12.49
CA THR A 25 0.26 15.84 11.54
C THR A 25 0.72 15.42 10.14
N SER A 26 -0.15 14.73 9.40
CA SER A 26 0.05 14.42 7.98
C SER A 26 -1.09 15.03 7.17
N ASN A 27 -0.75 15.78 6.12
CA ASN A 27 -1.75 16.35 5.21
C ASN A 27 -2.37 15.32 4.24
N LEU A 28 -1.77 14.14 4.12
CA LEU A 28 -2.23 13.05 3.24
C LEU A 28 -2.45 11.75 4.02
N PRO A 29 -3.22 10.81 3.45
CA PRO A 29 -3.42 9.47 4.03
C PRO A 29 -2.12 8.75 4.37
N LYS A 30 -2.15 7.98 5.46
CA LYS A 30 -1.01 7.16 5.91
C LYS A 30 -0.80 5.90 5.06
N VAL A 31 -1.72 5.60 4.16
CA VAL A 31 -1.66 4.46 3.25
C VAL A 31 -1.54 4.97 1.82
N GLN A 32 -0.56 4.45 1.09
CA GLN A 32 -0.42 4.66 -0.35
C GLN A 32 -0.77 3.36 -1.07
N VAL A 33 -1.64 3.44 -2.08
CA VAL A 33 -2.02 2.30 -2.91
C VAL A 33 -1.29 2.38 -4.25
N SER A 34 -0.64 1.29 -4.65
CA SER A 34 0.09 1.16 -5.91
C SER A 34 -0.61 0.18 -6.84
N ASP A 35 -0.93 0.63 -8.05
CA ASP A 35 -1.33 -0.23 -9.15
C ASP A 35 -0.13 -0.48 -10.09
N PRO A 36 0.46 -1.69 -10.08
CA PRO A 36 1.62 -2.03 -10.88
C PRO A 36 1.26 -2.36 -12.35
N ASN A 37 -0.02 -2.35 -12.72
CA ASN A 37 -0.45 -2.71 -14.06
C ASN A 37 -0.15 -1.60 -15.08
N PRO A 38 -0.06 -1.91 -16.39
CA PRO A 38 0.12 -0.89 -17.41
C PRO A 38 -0.97 0.20 -17.34
N GLY A 39 -0.55 1.46 -17.19
CA GLY A 39 -1.46 2.60 -17.00
C GLY A 39 -1.91 2.82 -15.55
N GLY A 40 -1.49 1.96 -14.62
CA GLY A 40 -1.66 2.13 -13.18
C GLY A 40 -0.76 3.22 -12.59
N GLY A 41 -1.00 3.56 -11.33
CA GLY A 41 -0.32 4.66 -10.64
C GLY A 41 -0.33 4.51 -9.13
N LEU A 42 0.02 5.59 -8.42
CA LEU A 42 0.04 5.66 -6.97
C LEU A 42 -1.04 6.60 -6.47
N ASN A 43 -1.69 6.26 -5.35
CA ASN A 43 -2.66 7.14 -4.73
C ASN A 43 -2.57 7.08 -3.18
N PRO A 44 -2.32 8.22 -2.49
CA PRO A 44 -1.95 9.50 -3.07
C PRO A 44 -0.58 9.43 -3.77
N ASP A 45 -0.37 10.21 -4.82
CA ASP A 45 0.95 10.39 -5.45
C ASP A 45 1.67 11.58 -4.79
N TRP A 46 2.74 11.31 -4.06
CA TRP A 46 3.50 12.34 -3.33
C TRP A 46 4.35 13.23 -4.24
N THR A 47 4.47 12.90 -5.52
CA THR A 47 5.11 13.77 -6.53
C THR A 47 4.16 14.82 -7.08
N ALA A 48 2.84 14.61 -6.93
CA ALA A 48 1.81 15.54 -7.36
C ALA A 48 1.55 16.62 -6.29
N SER A 49 0.75 17.63 -6.65
CA SER A 49 0.28 18.64 -5.71
C SER A 49 -1.08 18.24 -5.13
N PRO A 50 -1.26 18.23 -3.80
CA PRO A 50 -0.25 18.52 -2.78
C PRO A 50 0.73 17.34 -2.58
N SER A 51 2.01 17.66 -2.33
CA SER A 51 2.99 16.66 -1.89
C SER A 51 2.76 16.28 -0.42
N LEU A 52 3.41 15.22 0.07
CA LEU A 52 3.31 14.84 1.48
C LEU A 52 4.06 15.85 2.36
N VAL A 53 3.38 16.34 3.41
CA VAL A 53 3.91 17.29 4.38
C VAL A 53 3.59 16.77 5.78
N LEU A 54 4.63 16.68 6.61
CA LEU A 54 4.56 16.27 8.01
C LEU A 54 4.90 17.44 8.92
N THR A 55 3.94 17.82 9.76
CA THR A 55 4.05 19.01 10.63
C THR A 55 4.04 18.57 12.09
N PRO A 56 5.10 18.84 12.86
CA PRO A 56 5.10 18.57 14.29
C PRO A 56 4.33 19.65 15.05
N VAL A 57 3.61 19.25 16.09
CA VAL A 57 2.95 20.12 17.07
C VAL A 57 3.59 19.84 18.43
N VAL A 58 4.22 20.84 19.03
CA VAL A 58 5.06 20.71 20.22
C VAL A 58 4.43 21.45 21.39
N PHE A 59 4.50 20.87 22.58
CA PHE A 59 4.07 21.49 23.83
C PHE A 59 5.14 21.37 24.91
N ALA A 60 5.42 22.45 25.62
CA ALA A 60 6.26 22.46 26.81
C ALA A 60 5.39 22.78 28.03
N ASN A 61 5.41 21.90 29.04
CA ASN A 61 4.50 21.98 30.20
C ASN A 61 3.03 22.19 29.79
N GLN A 62 2.58 21.45 28.77
CA GLN A 62 1.22 21.50 28.21
C GLN A 62 0.88 22.77 27.42
N THR A 63 1.71 23.82 27.50
CA THR A 63 1.56 25.04 26.69
C THR A 63 2.11 24.83 25.28
N ALA A 64 1.36 25.27 24.27
CA ALA A 64 1.77 25.17 22.87
C ALA A 64 3.08 25.94 22.63
N LEU A 65 4.04 25.27 21.98
CA LEU A 65 5.33 25.84 21.63
C LEU A 65 5.44 25.94 20.09
N PRO A 66 5.30 27.15 19.52
CA PRO A 66 5.37 27.35 18.08
C PRO A 66 6.70 26.89 17.47
N LEU A 67 6.64 26.38 16.24
CA LEU A 67 7.86 26.04 15.49
C LEU A 67 8.69 27.32 15.26
N GLY A 68 9.99 27.22 15.50
CA GLY A 68 10.93 28.36 15.41
C GLY A 68 11.09 29.16 16.70
N SER A 69 10.38 28.81 17.79
CA SER A 69 10.64 29.39 19.12
C SER A 69 12.10 29.24 19.55
N ALA A 70 12.61 30.23 20.28
CA ALA A 70 13.98 30.19 20.82
C ALA A 70 14.19 28.95 21.70
N GLY A 71 15.34 28.29 21.55
CA GLY A 71 15.67 27.05 22.28
C GLY A 71 15.01 25.79 21.71
N LEU A 72 14.10 25.89 20.74
CA LEU A 72 13.49 24.74 20.07
C LEU A 72 14.32 24.29 18.86
N SER A 73 14.67 23.01 18.84
CA SER A 73 15.30 22.33 17.71
C SER A 73 14.45 21.14 17.29
N VAL A 74 14.24 21.00 15.98
CA VAL A 74 13.48 19.89 15.38
C VAL A 74 14.32 19.27 14.26
N THR A 75 14.55 17.97 14.33
CA THR A 75 15.28 17.21 13.31
C THR A 75 14.52 15.94 12.96
N TRP A 76 14.76 15.42 11.75
CA TRP A 76 14.01 14.28 11.21
C TRP A 76 14.93 13.14 10.78
N LYS A 77 14.45 11.91 10.99
CA LYS A 77 15.05 10.68 10.49
C LYS A 77 13.96 9.77 9.91
N ARG A 78 14.38 8.70 9.24
CA ARG A 78 13.49 7.64 8.72
C ARG A 78 13.98 6.25 9.09
N LYS A 79 13.08 5.27 9.11
CA LYS A 79 13.42 3.84 9.17
C LYS A 79 12.43 3.02 8.35
N GLU A 80 12.91 1.94 7.74
CA GLU A 80 12.08 1.01 6.96
C GLU A 80 11.64 -0.17 7.83
N GLY A 81 10.33 -0.35 8.00
CA GLY A 81 9.76 -1.35 8.89
C GLY A 81 10.39 -1.32 10.30
N ALA A 82 10.89 -2.46 10.76
CA ALA A 82 11.61 -2.60 12.03
C ALA A 82 13.14 -2.41 11.91
N GLY A 83 13.61 -1.86 10.78
CA GLY A 83 15.03 -1.61 10.51
C GLY A 83 15.63 -0.47 11.35
N THR A 84 16.92 -0.23 11.14
CA THR A 84 17.66 0.85 11.81
C THR A 84 17.28 2.22 11.27
N GLU A 85 17.42 3.25 12.10
CA GLU A 85 17.26 4.63 11.67
C GLU A 85 18.31 5.04 10.63
N ALA A 86 17.88 5.86 9.69
CA ALA A 86 18.68 6.48 8.64
C ALA A 86 18.37 7.97 8.55
N VAL A 87 19.31 8.71 7.97
CA VAL A 87 19.10 10.12 7.59
C VAL A 87 18.05 10.23 6.48
N LEU A 88 17.51 11.43 6.28
CA LEU A 88 16.60 11.72 5.16
C LEU A 88 17.28 11.45 3.80
N ALA A 89 16.50 10.96 2.85
CA ALA A 89 16.92 10.69 1.48
C ALA A 89 16.60 11.85 0.53
N SER A 90 17.14 11.81 -0.70
CA SER A 90 16.83 12.81 -1.75
C SER A 90 15.32 13.02 -1.93
N GLY A 91 14.82 14.25 -1.96
CA GLY A 91 13.37 14.52 -2.10
C GLY A 91 12.60 14.47 -0.77
N GLU A 92 13.29 14.31 0.35
CA GLU A 92 12.79 14.58 1.71
C GLU A 92 13.56 15.79 2.26
N THR A 93 12.85 16.87 2.56
CA THR A 93 13.47 18.13 2.98
C THR A 93 12.83 18.61 4.27
N ALA A 94 13.63 18.75 5.33
CA ALA A 94 13.22 19.40 6.57
C ALA A 94 13.55 20.90 6.52
N SER A 95 12.55 21.76 6.72
CA SER A 95 12.71 23.22 6.78
C SER A 95 11.74 23.81 7.79
N GLY A 96 12.22 24.70 8.67
CA GLY A 96 11.40 25.29 9.73
C GLY A 96 10.77 24.26 10.68
N GLY A 97 11.38 23.08 10.83
CA GLY A 97 10.84 21.95 11.61
C GLY A 97 9.81 21.09 10.88
N VAL A 98 9.32 21.51 9.71
CA VAL A 98 8.36 20.78 8.87
C VAL A 98 9.11 19.90 7.87
N LEU A 99 8.65 18.67 7.66
CA LEU A 99 9.22 17.73 6.70
C LEU A 99 8.33 17.64 5.44
N THR A 100 8.88 17.97 4.29
CA THR A 100 8.23 17.85 2.98
C THR A 100 8.83 16.71 2.18
N ILE A 101 7.99 15.83 1.63
CA ILE A 101 8.38 14.67 0.83
C ILE A 101 7.75 14.80 -0.56
N VAL A 102 8.59 14.92 -1.59
CA VAL A 102 8.18 15.17 -3.00
C VAL A 102 8.42 13.97 -3.92
N GLN A 103 8.61 12.79 -3.35
CA GLN A 103 8.83 11.53 -4.06
C GLN A 103 8.06 10.41 -3.40
N ASN A 104 7.62 9.40 -4.17
CA ASN A 104 6.94 8.22 -3.63
C ASN A 104 7.93 7.27 -2.95
N LYS A 105 8.26 7.56 -1.68
CA LYS A 105 9.32 6.88 -0.92
C LYS A 105 9.01 5.47 -0.47
N LEU A 106 7.75 5.07 -0.53
CA LEU A 106 7.31 3.72 -0.24
C LEU A 106 7.60 2.74 -1.40
N VAL A 107 7.72 3.24 -2.63
CA VAL A 107 8.01 2.40 -3.79
C VAL A 107 9.42 1.84 -3.67
N GLY A 108 9.55 0.52 -3.72
CA GLY A 108 10.82 -0.19 -3.56
C GLY A 108 11.23 -0.48 -2.11
N VAL A 109 10.42 -0.07 -1.11
CA VAL A 109 10.64 -0.46 0.29
C VAL A 109 10.14 -1.90 0.49
N PRO A 110 11.01 -2.88 0.79
CA PRO A 110 10.60 -4.30 0.82
C PRO A 110 9.55 -4.63 1.88
N SER A 111 9.57 -3.92 3.01
CA SER A 111 8.59 -4.12 4.09
C SER A 111 7.21 -3.53 3.76
N GLY A 112 7.12 -2.66 2.75
CA GLY A 112 5.96 -1.82 2.51
C GLY A 112 5.67 -0.83 3.64
N LEU A 113 6.58 -0.64 4.60
CA LEU A 113 6.39 0.24 5.76
C LEU A 113 7.55 1.23 5.87
N LEU A 114 7.23 2.52 5.98
CA LEU A 114 8.20 3.59 6.17
C LEU A 114 7.78 4.48 7.34
N THR A 115 8.64 4.60 8.34
CA THR A 115 8.41 5.41 9.54
C THR A 115 9.31 6.65 9.52
N TYR A 116 8.74 7.82 9.71
CA TYR A 116 9.47 9.07 9.94
C TYR A 116 9.49 9.38 11.44
N LEU A 117 10.66 9.73 11.96
CA LEU A 117 10.88 10.07 13.36
C LEU A 117 11.24 11.55 13.48
N CYS A 118 10.47 12.27 14.27
CA CYS A 118 10.68 13.67 14.64
C CYS A 118 11.38 13.71 15.99
N TYR A 119 12.61 14.21 16.00
CA TYR A 119 13.41 14.45 17.19
C TYR A 119 13.27 15.93 17.57
N VAL A 120 12.76 16.20 18.78
CA VAL A 120 12.56 17.54 19.29
C VAL A 120 13.39 17.75 20.55
N THR A 121 14.14 18.85 20.58
CA THR A 121 14.87 19.33 21.76
C THR A 121 14.38 20.72 22.09
N TYR A 122 14.03 20.97 23.35
CA TYR A 122 13.75 22.31 23.86
C TYR A 122 14.69 22.63 25.03
N THR A 123 15.51 23.67 24.87
CA THR A 123 16.31 24.23 25.95
C THR A 123 15.54 25.36 26.59
N ASP A 124 15.14 25.16 27.86
CA ASP A 124 14.42 26.16 28.62
C ASP A 124 15.28 27.42 28.81
N PRO A 125 14.85 28.61 28.36
CA PRO A 125 15.64 29.84 28.46
C PRO A 125 15.94 30.26 29.91
N GLU A 126 15.12 29.86 30.87
CA GLU A 126 15.25 30.25 32.27
C GLU A 126 16.28 29.39 33.01
N THR A 127 16.22 28.07 32.80
CA THR A 127 17.07 27.10 33.49
C THR A 127 18.28 26.66 32.67
N ASN A 128 18.27 26.92 31.36
CA ASN A 128 19.23 26.44 30.36
C ASN A 128 19.36 24.90 30.33
N ILE A 129 18.32 24.19 30.77
CA ILE A 129 18.26 22.72 30.78
C ILE A 129 17.57 22.23 29.49
N PRO A 130 18.19 21.32 28.72
CA PRO A 130 17.56 20.73 27.54
C PRO A 130 16.65 19.54 27.90
N VAL A 131 15.49 19.49 27.24
CA VAL A 131 14.51 18.41 27.33
C VAL A 131 14.29 17.86 25.93
N ASN A 132 14.22 16.53 25.79
CA ASN A 132 14.13 15.86 24.49
C ASN A 132 12.90 14.96 24.40
N ILE A 133 12.30 14.87 23.22
CA ILE A 133 11.28 13.86 22.88
C ILE A 133 11.47 13.38 21.45
N VAL A 134 11.05 12.14 21.19
CA VAL A 134 10.94 11.59 19.84
C VAL A 134 9.49 11.17 19.60
N SER A 135 8.93 11.61 18.48
CA SER A 135 7.63 11.16 17.99
C SER A 135 7.79 10.52 16.63
N ASP A 136 6.90 9.60 16.26
CA ASP A 136 6.97 8.93 14.96
C ASP A 136 5.61 8.85 14.26
N ILE A 137 5.68 8.69 12.94
CA ILE A 137 4.52 8.43 12.07
C ILE A 137 4.91 7.39 11.03
N THR A 138 4.07 6.37 10.86
CA THR A 138 4.32 5.26 9.93
C THR A 138 3.34 5.29 8.76
N PHE A 139 3.89 5.14 7.56
CA PHE A 139 3.15 5.01 6.31
C PHE A 139 3.27 3.59 5.75
N SER A 140 2.24 3.11 5.06
CA SER A 140 2.21 1.78 4.45
C SER A 140 1.91 1.82 2.95
N LEU A 141 2.49 0.88 2.21
CA LEU A 141 2.20 0.61 0.81
C LEU A 141 1.31 -0.61 0.67
N ILE A 142 0.21 -0.46 -0.05
CA ILE A 142 -0.64 -1.57 -0.48
C ILE A 142 -0.54 -1.68 -2.00
N GLN A 143 -0.27 -2.88 -2.51
CA GLN A 143 -0.19 -3.11 -3.96
C GLN A 143 -1.44 -3.86 -4.44
N THR A 144 -2.02 -3.41 -5.55
CA THR A 144 -3.13 -4.11 -6.21
C THR A 144 -2.65 -5.39 -6.91
N ALA A 145 -3.60 -6.23 -7.35
CA ALA A 145 -3.28 -7.46 -8.05
C ALA A 145 -2.72 -7.18 -9.47
N LEU A 146 -1.72 -7.95 -9.87
CA LEU A 146 -1.22 -7.95 -11.24
C LEU A 146 -2.20 -8.66 -12.18
N HIS A 147 -2.41 -8.10 -13.37
CA HIS A 147 -3.17 -8.75 -14.42
C HIS A 147 -2.47 -10.03 -14.90
N ALA A 148 -3.26 -11.05 -15.25
CA ALA A 148 -2.73 -12.26 -15.90
C ALA A 148 -2.16 -11.90 -17.28
N GLN A 149 -0.93 -12.35 -17.56
CA GLN A 149 -0.22 -12.11 -18.81
C GLN A 149 -0.32 -13.33 -19.72
N SER A 150 -0.70 -13.16 -20.99
CA SER A 150 -0.77 -14.28 -21.93
C SER A 150 -0.46 -13.89 -23.37
N VAL A 151 -0.07 -14.88 -24.16
CA VAL A 151 0.02 -14.79 -25.62
C VAL A 151 -0.32 -16.13 -26.23
N TRP A 152 -1.00 -16.13 -27.39
CA TRP A 152 -1.23 -17.32 -28.19
C TRP A 152 -1.27 -16.98 -29.69
N ILE A 153 -0.90 -17.93 -30.54
CA ILE A 153 -0.77 -17.79 -31.99
C ILE A 153 -1.91 -18.55 -32.67
N SER A 154 -2.51 -17.94 -33.70
CA SER A 154 -3.48 -18.56 -34.60
C SER A 154 -3.08 -18.39 -36.05
N GLY A 155 -3.39 -19.35 -36.91
CA GLY A 155 -3.22 -19.21 -38.36
C GLY A 155 -3.29 -20.55 -39.08
N GLU A 156 -3.16 -20.51 -40.41
CA GLU A 156 -3.04 -21.72 -41.24
C GLU A 156 -1.68 -22.40 -40.98
N GLN A 157 -1.64 -23.73 -41.02
CA GLN A 157 -0.41 -24.51 -40.75
C GLN A 157 0.20 -25.12 -42.01
N LEU A 158 -0.53 -25.15 -43.12
CA LEU A 158 -0.13 -25.91 -44.30
C LEU A 158 0.10 -25.05 -45.54
N PHE A 159 1.17 -25.41 -46.25
CA PHE A 159 1.42 -25.08 -47.64
C PHE A 159 1.30 -26.35 -48.48
N LYS A 160 0.26 -26.45 -49.30
CA LYS A 160 0.03 -27.65 -50.14
C LYS A 160 0.59 -27.42 -51.54
N TYR A 161 1.43 -28.33 -52.01
CA TYR A 161 1.99 -28.36 -53.36
C TYR A 161 1.30 -29.47 -54.16
N ASN A 162 0.75 -29.11 -55.32
CA ASN A 162 0.26 -30.11 -56.27
C ASN A 162 1.44 -30.81 -57.00
N ALA A 163 1.13 -31.80 -57.85
CA ALA A 163 2.13 -32.57 -58.59
C ALA A 163 3.01 -31.71 -59.53
N GLU A 164 2.48 -30.59 -60.02
CA GLU A 164 3.21 -29.61 -60.84
C GLU A 164 4.05 -28.62 -60.01
N GLY A 165 3.99 -28.69 -58.67
CA GLY A 165 4.74 -27.83 -57.75
C GLY A 165 4.10 -26.47 -57.46
N ALA A 166 2.86 -26.23 -57.88
CA ALA A 166 2.09 -25.04 -57.51
C ALA A 166 1.64 -25.13 -56.05
N VAL A 167 1.84 -24.03 -55.29
CA VAL A 167 1.56 -23.96 -53.85
C VAL A 167 0.27 -23.22 -53.52
N SER A 168 -0.54 -23.76 -52.61
CA SER A 168 -1.74 -23.12 -52.07
C SER A 168 -1.88 -23.36 -50.56
N PRO A 169 -2.11 -22.31 -49.75
CA PRO A 169 -2.05 -20.89 -50.11
C PRO A 169 -0.61 -20.46 -50.46
N ALA A 170 -0.42 -19.36 -51.20
CA ALA A 170 0.95 -18.87 -51.51
C ALA A 170 1.61 -18.13 -50.33
N GLN A 171 0.81 -17.70 -49.36
CA GLN A 171 1.21 -17.03 -48.13
C GLN A 171 0.18 -17.35 -47.04
N ILE A 172 0.64 -17.52 -45.81
CA ILE A 172 -0.21 -17.61 -44.61
C ILE A 172 0.06 -16.40 -43.72
N ALA A 173 -0.94 -16.01 -42.94
CA ALA A 173 -0.80 -15.03 -41.88
C ALA A 173 -0.99 -15.72 -40.53
N LEU A 174 0.00 -15.58 -39.65
CA LEU A 174 -0.09 -15.96 -38.25
C LEU A 174 -0.40 -14.71 -37.43
N THR A 175 -1.28 -14.83 -36.45
CA THR A 175 -1.69 -13.74 -35.57
C THR A 175 -1.42 -14.11 -34.12
N ALA A 176 -0.66 -13.30 -33.42
CA ALA A 176 -0.45 -13.38 -31.98
C ALA A 176 -1.47 -12.51 -31.24
N HIS A 177 -2.10 -13.11 -30.24
CA HIS A 177 -3.11 -12.51 -29.39
C HIS A 177 -2.54 -12.35 -27.99
N ALA A 178 -2.03 -11.15 -27.69
CA ALA A 178 -1.39 -10.83 -26.42
C ALA A 178 -2.37 -10.15 -25.45
N ALA A 179 -2.30 -10.49 -24.16
CA ALA A 179 -3.02 -9.83 -23.09
C ALA A 179 -2.06 -9.42 -21.97
N ASN A 180 -2.10 -8.14 -21.58
CA ASN A 180 -1.25 -7.53 -20.53
C ASN A 180 0.27 -7.65 -20.76
N VAL A 181 0.68 -7.93 -22.00
CA VAL A 181 2.06 -7.91 -22.50
C VAL A 181 2.06 -7.35 -23.92
N SER A 182 3.19 -6.81 -24.37
CA SER A 182 3.39 -6.40 -25.76
C SER A 182 4.25 -7.41 -26.52
N ILE A 183 4.08 -7.51 -27.84
CA ILE A 183 4.92 -8.40 -28.66
C ILE A 183 6.29 -7.76 -28.80
N ALA A 184 7.32 -8.47 -28.35
CA ALA A 184 8.70 -8.04 -28.48
C ALA A 184 9.25 -8.41 -29.86
N ARG A 185 9.09 -9.68 -30.28
CA ARG A 185 9.51 -10.14 -31.61
C ARG A 185 9.00 -11.55 -31.96
N TRP A 186 8.90 -11.86 -33.25
CA TRP A 186 8.76 -13.21 -33.79
C TRP A 186 10.13 -13.87 -34.02
N GLN A 187 10.22 -15.17 -33.75
CA GLN A 187 11.43 -15.97 -33.93
C GLN A 187 11.11 -17.30 -34.61
N TYR A 188 12.12 -17.91 -35.23
CA TYR A 188 12.06 -19.26 -35.79
C TYR A 188 13.17 -20.13 -35.21
N ARG A 189 12.97 -21.44 -35.22
CA ARG A 189 13.99 -22.41 -34.83
C ARG A 189 14.85 -22.76 -36.03
N ASN A 190 16.14 -22.49 -35.96
CA ASN A 190 17.08 -22.74 -37.03
C ASN A 190 17.51 -24.22 -37.10
N ALA A 191 18.39 -24.56 -38.06
CA ALA A 191 18.86 -25.94 -38.25
C ALA A 191 19.72 -26.48 -37.09
N SER A 192 20.34 -25.61 -36.26
CA SER A 192 21.04 -26.01 -35.02
C SER A 192 20.08 -26.20 -33.84
N GLY A 193 18.79 -25.91 -34.00
CA GLY A 193 17.80 -26.02 -32.94
C GLY A 193 17.74 -24.80 -32.01
N GLU A 194 18.38 -23.71 -32.37
CA GLU A 194 18.40 -22.45 -31.62
C GLU A 194 17.29 -21.50 -32.12
N TRP A 195 16.82 -20.63 -31.24
CA TRP A 195 15.85 -19.59 -31.59
C TRP A 195 16.57 -18.38 -32.20
N THR A 196 16.20 -18.04 -33.44
CA THR A 196 16.72 -16.88 -34.18
C THR A 196 15.57 -15.95 -34.54
N ASP A 197 15.83 -14.64 -34.55
CA ASP A 197 14.85 -13.64 -34.98
C ASP A 197 14.35 -13.92 -36.40
N TYR A 198 13.05 -13.80 -36.61
CA TYR A 198 12.47 -13.97 -37.94
C TYR A 198 13.03 -12.89 -38.88
N PRO A 199 13.43 -13.23 -40.12
CA PRO A 199 14.03 -12.25 -41.02
C PRO A 199 13.03 -11.15 -41.38
N THR A 200 13.46 -9.89 -41.33
CA THR A 200 12.66 -8.80 -41.91
C THR A 200 12.64 -8.94 -43.42
N THR A 201 11.45 -9.06 -44.00
CA THR A 201 11.23 -9.18 -45.45
C THR A 201 10.34 -8.04 -45.94
N SER A 202 10.11 -7.94 -47.24
CA SER A 202 9.06 -7.03 -47.77
C SER A 202 7.67 -7.35 -47.21
N ASP A 203 7.44 -8.59 -46.77
CA ASP A 203 6.17 -9.04 -46.19
C ASP A 203 6.08 -8.78 -44.67
N ASN A 204 7.23 -8.59 -44.02
CA ASN A 204 7.36 -8.29 -42.59
C ASN A 204 8.46 -7.24 -42.38
N THR A 205 8.11 -5.97 -42.57
CA THR A 205 9.03 -4.84 -42.35
C THR A 205 9.41 -4.67 -40.87
N ALA A 206 8.60 -5.20 -39.95
CA ALA A 206 8.88 -5.33 -38.53
C ALA A 206 8.39 -6.70 -38.04
N ILE A 207 9.06 -7.20 -36.99
CA ILE A 207 8.74 -8.51 -36.38
C ILE A 207 8.17 -8.38 -34.97
N ASN A 208 7.86 -7.17 -34.50
CA ASN A 208 7.24 -6.91 -33.20
C ASN A 208 5.71 -6.68 -33.29
N GLY A 209 5.14 -6.91 -34.48
CA GLY A 209 3.70 -6.76 -34.73
C GLY A 209 2.90 -8.01 -34.36
N ALA A 210 1.58 -7.84 -34.24
CA ALA A 210 0.63 -8.93 -33.99
C ALA A 210 0.54 -9.95 -35.13
N THR A 211 0.87 -9.55 -36.36
CA THR A 211 0.78 -10.43 -37.53
C THR A 211 2.15 -10.76 -38.07
N LEU A 212 2.36 -12.04 -38.40
CA LEU A 212 3.53 -12.54 -39.12
C LEU A 212 3.09 -13.19 -40.44
N ASN A 213 3.51 -12.61 -41.56
CA ASN A 213 3.29 -13.18 -42.88
C ASN A 213 4.38 -14.20 -43.21
N VAL A 214 4.00 -15.43 -43.54
CA VAL A 214 4.94 -16.49 -43.89
C VAL A 214 4.70 -16.94 -45.32
N LYS A 215 5.78 -17.07 -46.09
CA LYS A 215 5.77 -17.66 -47.43
C LYS A 215 6.64 -18.91 -47.45
N PRO A 216 6.35 -19.89 -48.31
CA PRO A 216 7.19 -21.07 -48.45
C PRO A 216 8.64 -20.77 -48.88
N THR A 217 8.86 -19.60 -49.48
CA THR A 217 10.17 -19.12 -49.95
C THR A 217 11.01 -18.44 -48.87
N HIS A 218 10.46 -18.17 -47.69
CA HIS A 218 11.23 -17.59 -46.58
C HIS A 218 12.25 -18.61 -46.05
N SER A 219 13.44 -18.13 -45.69
CA SER A 219 14.56 -18.93 -45.17
C SER A 219 14.39 -19.28 -43.68
N VAL A 220 13.21 -19.80 -43.32
CA VAL A 220 12.82 -20.15 -41.94
C VAL A 220 12.45 -21.63 -41.77
N PHE A 221 12.41 -22.37 -42.88
CA PHE A 221 12.12 -23.80 -42.90
C PHE A 221 13.39 -24.64 -42.77
N VAL A 222 13.33 -25.67 -41.93
CA VAL A 222 14.32 -26.74 -41.83
C VAL A 222 13.72 -27.98 -42.49
N GLY A 223 14.10 -28.24 -43.75
CA GLY A 223 13.39 -29.19 -44.61
C GLY A 223 12.01 -28.65 -44.99
N ASP A 224 10.97 -29.43 -44.73
CA ASP A 224 9.58 -29.07 -45.04
C ASP A 224 8.81 -28.50 -43.83
N GLY A 225 9.45 -28.38 -42.65
CA GLY A 225 8.83 -27.79 -41.45
C GLY A 225 9.49 -26.49 -41.01
N ALA A 226 8.73 -25.61 -40.38
CA ALA A 226 9.25 -24.47 -39.63
C ALA A 226 8.57 -24.39 -38.26
N THR A 227 9.36 -24.24 -37.19
CA THR A 227 8.86 -23.99 -35.83
C THR A 227 9.10 -22.52 -35.50
N LEU A 228 8.02 -21.81 -35.18
CA LEU A 228 7.99 -20.37 -34.94
C LEU A 228 7.60 -20.12 -33.49
N ARG A 229 8.00 -18.97 -32.93
CA ARG A 229 7.50 -18.49 -31.64
C ARG A 229 7.30 -16.99 -31.62
N VAL A 230 6.43 -16.54 -30.72
CA VAL A 230 6.29 -15.13 -30.35
C VAL A 230 6.90 -14.90 -28.96
N LEU A 231 7.81 -13.93 -28.87
CA LEU A 231 8.39 -13.45 -27.63
C LEU A 231 7.70 -12.13 -27.24
N THR A 232 7.34 -11.97 -25.97
CA THR A 232 6.66 -10.77 -25.48
C THR A 232 7.59 -9.90 -24.62
N SER A 233 7.08 -8.77 -24.11
CA SER A 233 7.76 -7.92 -23.15
C SER A 233 8.13 -8.64 -21.85
N ASN A 234 7.48 -9.78 -21.57
CA ASN A 234 7.91 -10.74 -20.56
C ASN A 234 8.48 -11.98 -21.27
N ALA A 235 9.78 -12.25 -21.09
CA ALA A 235 10.45 -13.35 -21.78
C ALA A 235 9.92 -14.75 -21.41
N ASP A 236 9.23 -14.87 -20.27
CA ASP A 236 8.62 -16.11 -19.81
C ASP A 236 7.21 -16.33 -20.40
N VAL A 237 6.62 -15.31 -21.04
CA VAL A 237 5.31 -15.37 -21.70
C VAL A 237 5.54 -15.48 -23.21
N THR A 238 5.47 -16.71 -23.73
CA THR A 238 5.69 -17.04 -25.14
C THR A 238 4.69 -18.06 -25.64
N ASP A 239 4.53 -18.12 -26.96
CA ASP A 239 3.81 -19.21 -27.62
C ASP A 239 4.60 -19.72 -28.84
N VAL A 240 4.45 -21.01 -29.16
CA VAL A 240 5.17 -21.74 -30.21
C VAL A 240 4.17 -22.31 -31.20
N PHE A 241 4.44 -22.17 -32.49
CA PHE A 241 3.56 -22.58 -33.57
C PHE A 241 4.36 -23.24 -34.69
N SER A 242 3.91 -24.38 -35.23
CA SER A 242 4.62 -25.06 -36.32
C SER A 242 3.81 -25.03 -37.62
N ILE A 243 4.52 -24.90 -38.73
CA ILE A 243 3.96 -24.87 -40.08
C ILE A 243 4.73 -25.84 -41.00
N TYR A 244 4.05 -26.36 -42.03
CA TYR A 244 4.58 -27.43 -42.86
C TYR A 244 4.28 -27.26 -44.35
N LYS A 245 5.19 -27.78 -45.18
CA LYS A 245 5.02 -27.96 -46.62
C LYS A 245 4.60 -29.39 -46.91
N VAL A 246 3.50 -29.57 -47.62
CA VAL A 246 2.92 -30.87 -48.01
C VAL A 246 3.00 -30.98 -49.52
N ARG A 247 3.53 -32.09 -50.07
CA ARG A 247 3.74 -32.22 -51.52
C ARG A 247 3.10 -33.49 -52.07
N ASP A 248 2.46 -33.36 -53.23
CA ASP A 248 2.13 -34.51 -54.08
C ASP A 248 3.35 -34.97 -54.88
N GLY A 249 3.49 -36.28 -55.07
CA GLY A 249 4.48 -36.84 -55.99
C GLY A 249 4.00 -36.71 -57.44
N GLN A 250 4.92 -36.75 -58.42
CA GLN A 250 4.52 -36.91 -59.81
C GLN A 250 3.94 -38.30 -60.04
N ASP A 251 2.87 -38.39 -60.84
CA ASP A 251 2.28 -39.66 -61.25
C ASP A 251 3.28 -40.47 -62.09
N GLY A 252 3.92 -41.45 -61.46
CA GLY A 252 4.77 -42.48 -62.07
C GLY A 252 4.71 -43.75 -61.23
N THR A 253 4.80 -44.92 -61.88
CA THR A 253 4.69 -46.22 -61.20
C THR A 253 5.72 -46.34 -60.08
N LEU A 254 5.23 -46.32 -58.82
CA LEU A 254 5.97 -46.40 -57.55
C LEU A 254 6.80 -45.17 -57.12
N GLY A 255 6.27 -43.95 -57.28
CA GLY A 255 6.68 -42.82 -56.44
C GLY A 255 5.90 -42.81 -55.12
N ALA A 256 6.50 -43.23 -54.00
CA ALA A 256 5.82 -43.25 -52.70
C ALA A 256 5.49 -41.83 -52.22
N SER A 257 4.21 -41.51 -52.03
CA SER A 257 3.75 -40.26 -51.41
C SER A 257 4.42 -40.08 -50.04
N ALA A 258 5.02 -38.92 -49.77
CA ALA A 258 5.66 -38.63 -48.48
C ALA A 258 4.59 -38.55 -47.36
N PRO A 259 4.60 -39.46 -46.38
CA PRO A 259 3.65 -39.41 -45.28
C PRO A 259 4.10 -38.37 -44.25
N MET A 260 3.15 -37.63 -43.70
CA MET A 260 3.39 -36.68 -42.61
C MET A 260 2.28 -36.74 -41.57
N ALA A 261 2.62 -36.38 -40.34
CA ALA A 261 1.67 -36.19 -39.26
C ALA A 261 2.02 -34.92 -38.49
N PHE A 262 1.01 -34.21 -38.01
CA PHE A 262 1.15 -33.00 -37.20
C PHE A 262 -0.04 -32.88 -36.24
N LEU A 263 0.05 -31.92 -35.32
CA LEU A 263 -1.00 -31.64 -34.34
C LEU A 263 -1.76 -30.40 -34.80
N SER A 264 -3.08 -30.38 -34.65
CA SER A 264 -3.88 -29.17 -34.91
C SER A 264 -3.59 -28.04 -33.92
N ASN A 265 -2.97 -28.38 -32.79
CA ASN A 265 -2.44 -27.42 -31.84
C ASN A 265 -1.27 -28.03 -31.06
N GLU A 266 -0.06 -27.54 -31.31
CA GLU A 266 1.15 -27.97 -30.62
C GLU A 266 1.38 -27.29 -29.26
N ASN A 267 0.64 -26.24 -28.89
CA ASN A 267 0.84 -25.55 -27.61
C ASN A 267 -0.46 -25.21 -26.87
N LEU A 268 -0.51 -25.56 -25.59
CA LEU A 268 -1.67 -25.35 -24.73
C LEU A 268 -1.30 -24.56 -23.48
N SER A 269 -1.91 -23.38 -23.33
CA SER A 269 -1.74 -22.56 -22.13
C SER A 269 -2.90 -22.76 -21.16
N PHE A 270 -2.57 -22.91 -19.87
CA PHE A 270 -3.51 -23.02 -18.78
C PHE A 270 -3.35 -21.85 -17.79
N ALA A 271 -4.43 -21.12 -17.54
CA ALA A 271 -4.44 -20.06 -16.54
C ALA A 271 -4.46 -20.66 -15.13
N ALA A 272 -3.60 -20.14 -14.26
CA ALA A 272 -3.47 -20.53 -12.87
C ALA A 272 -3.50 -19.32 -11.93
N ASN A 273 -3.90 -19.53 -10.69
CA ASN A 273 -3.81 -18.50 -9.65
C ASN A 273 -2.36 -18.28 -9.17
N ALA A 274 -2.17 -17.38 -8.21
CA ALA A 274 -0.85 -17.07 -7.63
C ALA A 274 -0.14 -18.27 -6.96
N ASN A 275 -0.89 -19.28 -6.52
CA ASN A 275 -0.35 -20.52 -5.96
C ASN A 275 -0.07 -21.58 -7.04
N GLY A 276 -0.23 -21.22 -8.31
CA GLY A 276 -0.03 -22.10 -9.44
C GLY A 276 -1.13 -23.15 -9.62
N GLN A 277 -2.34 -22.91 -9.12
CA GLN A 277 -3.49 -23.83 -9.23
C GLN A 277 -4.37 -23.47 -10.43
N VAL A 278 -4.69 -24.48 -11.26
CA VAL A 278 -5.51 -24.36 -12.48
C VAL A 278 -6.97 -24.70 -12.18
N ALA A 279 -7.92 -23.94 -12.76
CA ALA A 279 -9.34 -24.27 -12.70
C ALA A 279 -9.65 -25.52 -13.54
N ALA A 280 -10.68 -26.29 -13.17
CA ALA A 280 -11.07 -27.46 -13.95
C ALA A 280 -11.34 -27.05 -15.41
N THR A 281 -10.62 -27.67 -16.34
CA THR A 281 -10.72 -27.32 -17.76
C THR A 281 -10.32 -28.47 -18.65
N THR A 282 -10.83 -28.44 -19.88
CA THR A 282 -10.55 -29.44 -20.90
C THR A 282 -10.08 -28.74 -22.18
N ARG A 283 -9.05 -29.28 -22.82
CA ARG A 283 -8.56 -28.85 -24.13
C ARG A 283 -8.49 -30.05 -25.06
N VAL A 284 -8.72 -29.80 -26.35
CA VAL A 284 -8.64 -30.83 -27.38
C VAL A 284 -7.63 -30.39 -28.42
N CYS A 285 -6.74 -31.30 -28.78
CA CYS A 285 -5.82 -31.19 -29.90
C CYS A 285 -6.02 -32.40 -30.79
N ASN A 286 -6.04 -32.24 -32.11
CA ASN A 286 -6.22 -33.35 -33.03
C ASN A 286 -4.88 -33.77 -33.65
N VAL A 287 -4.65 -35.08 -33.77
CA VAL A 287 -3.60 -35.61 -34.63
C VAL A 287 -4.14 -35.69 -36.04
N VAL A 288 -3.45 -35.05 -36.97
CA VAL A 288 -3.77 -35.04 -38.39
C VAL A 288 -2.63 -35.67 -39.17
N ALA A 289 -2.95 -36.49 -40.17
CA ALA A 289 -1.94 -37.04 -41.06
C ALA A 289 -2.36 -36.94 -42.52
N TYR A 290 -1.34 -36.88 -43.37
CA TYR A 290 -1.45 -36.79 -44.81
C TYR A 290 -0.51 -37.79 -45.48
N GLN A 291 -0.95 -38.29 -46.63
CA GLN A 291 -0.12 -39.03 -47.58
C GLN A 291 -0.28 -38.33 -48.94
N GLY A 292 0.73 -37.59 -49.35
CA GLY A 292 0.55 -36.56 -50.39
C GLY A 292 -0.35 -35.43 -49.87
N THR A 293 -1.24 -34.89 -50.69
CA THR A 293 -2.25 -33.89 -50.31
C THR A 293 -3.54 -34.50 -49.76
N SER A 294 -3.65 -35.83 -49.75
CA SER A 294 -4.79 -36.56 -49.20
C SER A 294 -4.64 -36.80 -47.70
N LYS A 295 -5.68 -36.41 -46.95
CA LYS A 295 -5.76 -36.63 -45.51
C LYS A 295 -6.03 -38.12 -45.23
N VAL A 296 -5.29 -38.71 -44.31
CA VAL A 296 -5.41 -40.13 -43.92
C VAL A 296 -5.55 -40.26 -42.41
N THR A 297 -6.28 -41.28 -41.94
CA THR A 297 -6.45 -41.51 -40.49
C THR A 297 -5.12 -41.96 -39.86
N PRO A 298 -4.55 -41.22 -38.89
CA PRO A 298 -3.32 -41.62 -38.22
C PRO A 298 -3.54 -42.73 -37.19
N ALA A 299 -2.50 -43.54 -36.96
CA ALA A 299 -2.43 -44.45 -35.82
C ALA A 299 -1.61 -43.80 -34.69
N VAL A 300 -2.26 -43.55 -33.56
CA VAL A 300 -1.66 -42.89 -32.38
C VAL A 300 -1.43 -43.89 -31.26
N GLY A 301 -0.18 -43.98 -30.79
CA GLY A 301 0.26 -44.79 -29.66
C GLY A 301 -0.15 -44.22 -28.30
N GLU A 302 0.47 -44.74 -27.23
CA GLU A 302 0.23 -44.25 -25.86
C GLU A 302 0.89 -42.88 -25.66
N ILE A 303 0.12 -41.92 -25.16
CA ILE A 303 0.59 -40.55 -24.92
C ILE A 303 1.22 -40.51 -23.53
N THR A 304 2.42 -39.93 -23.42
CA THR A 304 3.21 -39.91 -22.18
C THR A 304 3.63 -38.48 -21.82
N GLY A 305 4.14 -38.29 -20.60
CA GLY A 305 4.64 -36.98 -20.13
C GLY A 305 3.63 -36.10 -19.39
N ALA A 306 2.42 -36.61 -19.11
CA ALA A 306 1.42 -35.85 -18.36
C ALA A 306 1.88 -35.58 -16.92
N PRO A 307 1.88 -34.30 -16.46
CA PRO A 307 2.18 -33.98 -15.07
C PRO A 307 1.03 -34.41 -14.13
N ALA A 308 1.32 -34.45 -12.83
CA ALA A 308 0.29 -34.71 -11.82
C ALA A 308 -0.86 -33.70 -11.94
N GLY A 309 -2.11 -34.21 -11.99
CA GLY A 309 -3.32 -33.41 -12.16
C GLY A 309 -3.75 -33.16 -13.61
N MET A 310 -3.00 -33.65 -14.60
CA MET A 310 -3.40 -33.71 -16.01
C MET A 310 -3.74 -35.15 -16.41
N SER A 311 -4.95 -35.35 -16.94
CA SER A 311 -5.40 -36.62 -17.51
C SER A 311 -5.50 -36.50 -19.03
N ILE A 312 -5.04 -37.53 -19.74
CA ILE A 312 -5.05 -37.57 -21.21
C ILE A 312 -5.96 -38.70 -21.68
N SER A 313 -6.82 -38.42 -22.66
CA SER A 313 -7.59 -39.46 -23.34
C SER A 313 -7.50 -39.32 -24.85
N LYS A 314 -7.24 -40.45 -25.52
CA LYS A 314 -7.33 -40.58 -26.98
C LYS A 314 -8.77 -40.91 -27.37
N GLY A 315 -9.38 -40.06 -28.20
CA GLY A 315 -10.73 -40.28 -28.72
C GLY A 315 -10.77 -41.16 -29.97
N ALA A 316 -11.99 -41.44 -30.43
CA ALA A 316 -12.23 -42.13 -31.69
C ALA A 316 -11.94 -41.21 -32.90
N ALA A 317 -11.58 -41.81 -34.04
CA ALA A 317 -11.31 -41.06 -35.26
C ALA A 317 -12.57 -40.34 -35.76
N ALA A 318 -12.41 -39.07 -36.12
CA ALA A 318 -13.43 -38.25 -36.79
C ALA A 318 -12.76 -37.46 -37.92
N ASP A 319 -13.33 -37.46 -39.12
CA ASP A 319 -12.80 -36.75 -40.30
C ASP A 319 -11.32 -37.00 -40.61
N ASN A 320 -10.87 -38.24 -40.42
CA ASN A 320 -9.47 -38.67 -40.53
C ASN A 320 -8.51 -37.99 -39.53
N GLU A 321 -9.00 -37.53 -38.38
CA GLU A 321 -8.21 -37.01 -37.28
C GLU A 321 -8.45 -37.81 -36.00
N ILE A 322 -7.47 -37.84 -35.10
CA ILE A 322 -7.60 -38.43 -33.77
C ILE A 322 -7.59 -37.32 -32.71
N PRO A 323 -8.71 -37.03 -32.03
CA PRO A 323 -8.74 -36.06 -30.94
C PRO A 323 -7.99 -36.60 -29.71
N ILE A 324 -7.14 -35.76 -29.15
CA ILE A 324 -6.45 -35.91 -27.88
C ILE A 324 -7.08 -34.90 -26.92
N THR A 325 -7.74 -35.42 -25.89
CA THR A 325 -8.36 -34.59 -24.86
C THR A 325 -7.46 -34.53 -23.63
N LEU A 326 -7.11 -33.32 -23.22
CA LEU A 326 -6.38 -33.01 -22.00
C LEU A 326 -7.37 -32.46 -20.98
N SER A 327 -7.53 -33.14 -19.86
CA SER A 327 -8.43 -32.73 -18.77
C SER A 327 -7.63 -32.41 -17.52
N ILE A 328 -7.80 -31.18 -17.01
CA ILE A 328 -7.14 -30.68 -15.81
C ILE A 328 -8.13 -30.70 -14.65
N SER A 329 -7.76 -31.34 -13.55
CA SER A 329 -8.57 -31.34 -12.34
C SER A 329 -8.56 -29.95 -11.69
N ALA A 330 -9.66 -29.58 -11.02
CA ALA A 330 -9.70 -28.34 -10.24
C ALA A 330 -8.56 -28.30 -9.22
N ASN A 331 -7.91 -27.15 -9.11
CA ASN A 331 -6.80 -26.88 -8.21
C ASN A 331 -5.50 -27.65 -8.49
N ALA A 332 -5.39 -28.32 -9.65
CA ALA A 332 -4.16 -28.99 -10.05
C ALA A 332 -3.02 -27.99 -10.23
N THR A 333 -1.82 -28.34 -9.77
CA THR A 333 -0.62 -27.50 -9.89
C THR A 333 0.26 -27.85 -11.07
N LEU A 334 -0.04 -28.94 -11.79
CA LEU A 334 0.70 -29.39 -12.98
C LEU A 334 2.22 -29.48 -12.79
N GLY A 335 2.67 -29.88 -11.58
CA GLY A 335 4.08 -30.08 -11.26
C GLY A 335 4.68 -29.09 -10.25
N GLY A 336 3.93 -28.12 -9.72
CA GLY A 336 4.38 -27.24 -8.61
C GLY A 336 3.85 -25.81 -8.65
N ALA A 337 4.24 -24.95 -7.71
CA ALA A 337 3.66 -23.60 -7.58
C ALA A 337 4.25 -22.54 -8.52
N GLY A 338 5.45 -22.74 -9.08
CA GLY A 338 6.07 -21.79 -10.02
C GLY A 338 5.41 -21.78 -11.40
N PRO A 339 5.78 -20.81 -12.28
CA PRO A 339 5.52 -20.91 -13.71
C PRO A 339 6.14 -22.21 -14.21
N GLN A 340 5.36 -23.02 -14.92
CA GLN A 340 5.81 -24.32 -15.39
C GLN A 340 5.42 -24.56 -16.82
N GLN A 341 6.29 -25.28 -17.52
CA GLN A 341 6.10 -25.74 -18.88
C GLN A 341 6.49 -27.21 -18.95
N GLY A 342 5.89 -27.94 -19.89
CA GLY A 342 6.21 -29.33 -20.13
C GLY A 342 5.81 -29.77 -21.52
N GLU A 343 6.14 -31.03 -21.83
CA GLU A 343 5.84 -31.64 -23.13
C GLU A 343 5.10 -32.96 -22.89
N LEU A 344 4.04 -33.19 -23.67
CA LEU A 344 3.47 -34.52 -23.86
C LEU A 344 4.04 -35.11 -25.15
N LEU A 345 4.43 -36.38 -25.10
CA LEU A 345 4.90 -37.12 -26.27
C LEU A 345 3.74 -37.91 -26.85
N VAL A 346 3.48 -37.71 -28.15
CA VAL A 346 2.39 -38.32 -28.91
C VAL A 346 2.99 -39.20 -30.01
N PRO A 347 3.19 -40.51 -29.77
CA PRO A 347 3.75 -41.42 -30.77
C PRO A 347 2.77 -41.66 -31.92
N ILE A 348 3.22 -41.53 -33.15
CA ILE A 348 2.50 -41.85 -34.37
C ILE A 348 3.16 -43.06 -35.01
N THR A 349 2.39 -44.10 -35.29
CA THR A 349 2.89 -45.36 -35.87
C THR A 349 2.47 -45.55 -37.34
N SER A 350 1.54 -44.73 -37.84
CA SER A 350 1.09 -44.71 -39.23
C SER A 350 0.42 -43.36 -39.52
N PRO A 351 0.54 -42.77 -40.74
CA PRO A 351 1.26 -43.28 -41.91
C PRO A 351 2.78 -43.09 -41.84
N VAL A 352 3.27 -42.36 -40.85
CA VAL A 352 4.69 -42.12 -40.58
C VAL A 352 5.00 -42.58 -39.16
N ASN A 353 6.19 -43.14 -38.94
CA ASN A 353 6.70 -43.45 -37.61
C ASN A 353 7.44 -42.22 -37.06
N THR A 354 6.81 -41.49 -36.14
CA THR A 354 7.37 -40.28 -35.52
C THR A 354 6.76 -40.05 -34.14
N THR A 355 7.29 -39.11 -33.36
CA THR A 355 6.67 -38.67 -32.10
C THR A 355 6.45 -37.17 -32.17
N LEU A 356 5.18 -36.77 -32.14
CA LEU A 356 4.76 -35.37 -32.04
C LEU A 356 4.78 -34.92 -30.58
N LYS A 357 4.88 -33.61 -30.37
CA LYS A 357 4.95 -33.02 -29.04
C LYS A 357 3.84 -32.00 -28.84
N ILE A 358 3.06 -32.15 -27.77
CA ILE A 358 2.18 -31.09 -27.28
C ILE A 358 2.94 -30.39 -26.17
N ALA A 359 3.41 -29.17 -26.43
CA ALA A 359 3.89 -28.30 -25.38
C ALA A 359 2.70 -27.80 -24.55
N TRP A 360 2.90 -27.65 -23.26
CA TRP A 360 1.96 -26.95 -22.41
C TRP A 360 2.68 -25.98 -21.50
N SER A 361 2.01 -24.88 -21.17
CA SER A 361 2.46 -23.91 -20.21
C SER A 361 1.37 -23.62 -19.19
N LYS A 362 1.79 -23.32 -17.98
CA LYS A 362 0.95 -22.85 -16.91
C LYS A 362 1.32 -21.41 -16.59
N ILE A 363 0.33 -20.54 -16.71
CA ILE A 363 0.45 -19.10 -16.55
C ILE A 363 -0.12 -18.74 -15.18
N ASN A 364 0.75 -18.49 -14.21
CA ASN A 364 0.34 -18.05 -12.89
C ASN A 364 -0.04 -16.58 -12.90
N THR A 365 -1.09 -16.23 -12.17
CA THR A 365 -1.33 -14.83 -11.78
C THR A 365 -0.17 -14.39 -10.87
N GLY A 366 0.26 -13.12 -10.95
CA GLY A 366 1.34 -12.61 -10.09
C GLY A 366 1.04 -12.83 -8.60
N ALA A 367 2.10 -12.99 -7.79
CA ALA A 367 1.97 -13.15 -6.35
C ALA A 367 1.21 -11.95 -5.77
N THR A 368 0.04 -12.20 -5.20
CA THR A 368 -0.71 -11.18 -4.46
C THR A 368 0.10 -10.76 -3.24
N GLY A 369 0.21 -9.45 -3.00
CA GLY A 369 0.40 -8.95 -1.63
C GLY A 369 -0.70 -9.54 -0.73
N GLN A 370 -0.38 -9.74 0.56
CA GLN A 370 -1.12 -10.62 1.49
C GLN A 370 -2.66 -10.56 1.37
N THR A 371 -3.22 -11.73 0.99
CA THR A 371 -4.60 -12.23 1.11
C THR A 371 -5.81 -11.26 1.06
N GLY A 372 -6.48 -11.27 -0.10
CA GLY A 372 -7.94 -11.20 -0.25
C GLY A 372 -8.38 -12.19 -1.34
N ALA A 373 -9.60 -12.73 -1.27
CA ALA A 373 -10.11 -13.73 -2.23
C ALA A 373 -10.05 -13.24 -3.70
N ALA A 374 -9.93 -14.19 -4.65
CA ALA A 374 -9.69 -13.95 -6.07
C ALA A 374 -10.59 -12.87 -6.72
N GLY A 375 -9.97 -11.89 -7.37
CA GLY A 375 -10.54 -11.13 -8.49
C GLY A 375 -11.44 -9.93 -8.18
N ALA A 376 -11.58 -9.51 -6.92
CA ALA A 376 -12.19 -8.21 -6.60
C ALA A 376 -11.08 -7.22 -6.22
N ASP A 377 -11.06 -6.05 -6.84
CA ASP A 377 -10.15 -4.96 -6.45
C ASP A 377 -10.24 -4.74 -4.94
N ALA A 378 -9.08 -4.74 -4.27
CA ALA A 378 -9.01 -4.49 -2.84
C ALA A 378 -9.57 -3.08 -2.58
N ILE A 379 -10.52 -2.99 -1.65
CA ILE A 379 -10.99 -1.72 -1.13
C ILE A 379 -10.08 -1.36 0.05
N VAL A 380 -9.34 -0.26 -0.09
CA VAL A 380 -8.56 0.33 0.98
C VAL A 380 -9.34 1.50 1.54
N PHE A 381 -9.49 1.54 2.87
CA PHE A 381 -10.21 2.60 3.57
C PHE A 381 -9.35 3.05 4.75
N SER A 382 -9.14 4.35 4.89
CA SER A 382 -8.37 4.93 5.99
C SER A 382 -8.85 6.33 6.35
N LEU A 383 -8.66 6.71 7.61
CA LEU A 383 -8.88 8.05 8.14
C LEU A 383 -7.55 8.79 8.29
N PHE A 384 -7.58 10.09 8.03
CA PHE A 384 -6.50 11.02 8.31
C PHE A 384 -7.08 12.37 8.76
N ALA A 385 -6.23 13.24 9.29
CA ALA A 385 -6.65 14.56 9.78
C ALA A 385 -5.70 15.62 9.20
N PRO A 386 -6.06 16.27 8.08
CA PRO A 386 -5.16 17.14 7.33
C PRO A 386 -4.70 18.35 8.15
N ASP A 387 -5.57 18.85 9.04
CA ASP A 387 -5.28 19.98 9.92
C ASP A 387 -4.68 19.57 11.27
N GLY A 388 -4.45 18.27 11.46
CA GLY A 388 -3.86 17.72 12.68
C GLY A 388 -4.86 17.07 13.62
N THR A 389 -4.34 16.60 14.76
CA THR A 389 -5.08 15.77 15.72
C THR A 389 -5.15 16.36 17.12
N VAL A 390 -4.66 17.58 17.30
CA VAL A 390 -4.53 18.21 18.62
C VAL A 390 -5.26 19.53 18.64
N PHE A 391 -6.22 19.65 19.54
CA PHE A 391 -6.80 20.92 19.95
C PHE A 391 -5.96 21.54 21.06
N VAL A 392 -6.00 22.87 21.11
CA VAL A 392 -5.44 23.65 22.20
C VAL A 392 -6.60 24.34 22.90
N ASN A 393 -6.80 24.06 24.18
CA ASN A 393 -7.84 24.67 25.02
C ASN A 393 -9.27 24.51 24.49
N GLY A 394 -9.57 23.39 23.80
CA GLY A 394 -10.91 23.15 23.25
C GLY A 394 -11.33 24.14 22.16
N GLU A 395 -10.41 24.95 21.63
CA GLU A 395 -10.72 25.98 20.65
C GLU A 395 -10.63 25.47 19.21
N GLY A 396 -11.39 26.12 18.32
CA GLY A 396 -11.36 25.87 16.89
C GLY A 396 -12.01 24.56 16.45
N SER A 397 -11.69 24.14 15.22
CA SER A 397 -12.24 22.94 14.59
C SER A 397 -11.15 22.20 13.83
N LEU A 398 -11.17 20.87 13.92
CA LEU A 398 -10.34 19.97 13.12
C LEU A 398 -11.24 19.12 12.23
N VAL A 399 -10.71 18.74 11.06
CA VAL A 399 -11.40 17.87 10.12
C VAL A 399 -10.75 16.48 10.13
N ILE A 400 -11.59 15.45 10.23
CA ILE A 400 -11.21 14.06 9.96
C ILE A 400 -11.72 13.73 8.55
N GLU A 401 -10.85 13.25 7.68
CA GLU A 401 -11.19 12.87 6.31
C GLU A 401 -11.02 11.37 6.10
N ALA A 402 -11.91 10.81 5.28
CA ALA A 402 -11.84 9.45 4.80
C ALA A 402 -11.24 9.40 3.39
N ALA A 403 -10.21 8.57 3.23
CA ALA A 403 -9.67 8.18 1.94
C ALA A 403 -10.07 6.74 1.64
N ALA A 404 -10.67 6.52 0.47
CA ALA A 404 -11.15 5.21 0.05
C ALA A 404 -10.75 4.94 -1.41
N TYR A 405 -10.18 3.77 -1.66
CA TYR A 405 -9.69 3.38 -2.98
C TYR A 405 -10.17 1.99 -3.36
N LYS A 406 -10.55 1.82 -4.63
CA LYS A 406 -10.77 0.54 -5.29
C LYS A 406 -9.58 0.30 -6.22
N GLY A 407 -8.68 -0.58 -5.80
CA GLY A 407 -7.34 -0.58 -6.39
C GLY A 407 -6.64 0.76 -6.10
N ALA A 408 -5.95 1.36 -7.07
CA ALA A 408 -5.37 2.72 -6.92
C ALA A 408 -6.34 3.86 -7.30
N VAL A 409 -7.59 3.53 -7.66
CA VAL A 409 -8.60 4.52 -8.08
C VAL A 409 -9.43 4.95 -6.86
N GLU A 410 -9.57 6.26 -6.67
CA GLU A 410 -10.38 6.82 -5.60
C GLU A 410 -11.86 6.47 -5.76
N ILE A 411 -12.52 6.12 -4.64
CA ILE A 411 -13.96 5.90 -4.58
C ILE A 411 -14.65 7.24 -4.38
N SER A 412 -14.91 7.94 -5.49
CA SER A 412 -15.55 9.25 -5.49
C SER A 412 -17.08 9.21 -5.48
N SER A 413 -17.71 8.04 -5.68
CA SER A 413 -19.17 7.89 -5.68
C SER A 413 -19.62 6.48 -5.29
N GLY A 414 -20.88 6.36 -4.86
CA GLY A 414 -21.50 5.08 -4.49
C GLY A 414 -21.14 4.55 -3.10
N ALA A 415 -20.29 5.27 -2.35
CA ALA A 415 -20.03 5.02 -0.94
C ALA A 415 -20.99 5.85 -0.06
N THR A 416 -21.38 5.28 1.08
CA THR A 416 -22.07 6.01 2.15
C THR A 416 -21.24 5.93 3.43
N TYR A 417 -21.32 6.96 4.26
CA TYR A 417 -20.52 7.06 5.48
C TYR A 417 -21.44 7.21 6.70
N ALA A 418 -20.98 6.68 7.83
CA ALA A 418 -21.61 6.86 9.12
C ALA A 418 -20.52 7.05 10.18
N TRP A 419 -20.64 8.12 10.97
CA TRP A 419 -19.67 8.46 11.99
C TRP A 419 -20.15 8.11 13.39
N ALA A 420 -19.23 7.74 14.26
CA ALA A 420 -19.48 7.48 15.67
C ALA A 420 -18.32 7.98 16.53
N GLN A 421 -18.61 8.39 17.76
CA GLN A 421 -17.61 8.71 18.78
C GLN A 421 -17.62 7.63 19.86
N TYR A 422 -16.44 7.24 20.34
CA TYR A 422 -16.32 6.34 21.48
C TYR A 422 -16.54 7.11 22.77
N ALA A 423 -17.58 6.75 23.53
CA ALA A 423 -17.90 7.37 24.80
C ALA A 423 -18.62 6.36 25.71
N SER A 424 -18.34 6.40 27.01
CA SER A 424 -18.98 5.53 28.01
C SER A 424 -18.88 4.03 27.71
N GLY A 425 -17.77 3.60 27.11
CA GLY A 425 -17.49 2.19 26.82
C GLY A 425 -18.04 1.66 25.48
N GLU A 426 -18.79 2.47 24.73
CA GLU A 426 -19.43 2.06 23.48
C GLU A 426 -19.31 3.11 22.37
N TRP A 427 -19.59 2.70 21.13
CA TRP A 427 -19.65 3.60 19.98
C TRP A 427 -21.01 4.28 19.88
N GLN A 428 -21.05 5.59 20.08
CA GLN A 428 -22.25 6.41 19.97
C GLN A 428 -22.33 7.04 18.58
N ALA A 429 -23.44 6.83 17.87
CA ALA A 429 -23.63 7.33 16.51
C ALA A 429 -23.77 8.86 16.48
N LEU A 430 -23.04 9.51 15.58
CA LEU A 430 -23.17 10.93 15.29
C LEU A 430 -24.26 11.13 14.23
N SER A 431 -25.51 11.25 14.69
CA SER A 431 -26.69 11.38 13.82
C SER A 431 -26.54 12.53 12.82
N GLY A 432 -26.83 12.26 11.55
CA GLY A 432 -26.77 13.25 10.46
C GLY A 432 -25.39 13.42 9.82
N GLN A 433 -24.33 12.81 10.36
CA GLN A 433 -22.99 12.86 9.79
C GLN A 433 -22.79 11.74 8.77
N THR A 434 -22.99 12.05 7.48
CA THR A 434 -22.95 11.07 6.37
C THR A 434 -21.92 11.38 5.28
N GLY A 435 -21.12 12.44 5.46
CA GLY A 435 -20.06 12.82 4.53
C GLY A 435 -18.80 11.97 4.68
N SER A 436 -17.92 12.03 3.67
CA SER A 436 -16.56 11.47 3.71
C SER A 436 -15.63 12.25 4.64
N SER A 437 -16.10 13.34 5.24
CA SER A 437 -15.38 14.09 6.28
C SER A 437 -16.28 14.33 7.49
N LEU A 438 -15.63 14.55 8.63
CA LEU A 438 -16.26 14.95 9.88
C LEU A 438 -15.51 16.16 10.44
N THR A 439 -16.22 17.28 10.60
CA THR A 439 -15.71 18.44 11.33
C THR A 439 -16.01 18.29 12.81
N VAL A 440 -14.99 18.34 13.64
CA VAL A 440 -15.09 18.24 15.11
C VAL A 440 -14.68 19.57 15.71
N ALA A 441 -15.52 20.13 16.59
CA ALA A 441 -15.14 21.32 17.37
C ALA A 441 -14.34 20.90 18.61
N GLY A 442 -13.33 21.69 18.98
CA GLY A 442 -12.49 21.40 20.13
C GLY A 442 -13.29 21.27 21.44
N SER A 443 -14.37 22.05 21.57
CA SER A 443 -15.26 22.02 22.74
C SER A 443 -16.00 20.70 22.95
N MET A 444 -16.00 19.80 21.95
CA MET A 444 -16.56 18.45 22.07
C MET A 444 -15.56 17.44 22.67
N ILE A 445 -14.28 17.80 22.82
CA ILE A 445 -13.21 16.91 23.25
C ILE A 445 -12.73 17.31 24.64
N SER A 446 -12.95 16.45 25.63
CA SER A 446 -12.35 16.59 26.96
C SER A 446 -11.17 15.62 27.07
N GLY A 447 -9.96 16.14 26.91
CA GLY A 447 -8.71 15.37 26.93
C GLY A 447 -8.51 14.51 25.68
N VAL A 448 -9.35 13.51 25.42
CA VAL A 448 -9.23 12.60 24.26
C VAL A 448 -10.60 12.23 23.71
N GLY A 449 -10.77 12.31 22.39
CA GLY A 449 -11.93 11.82 21.66
C GLY A 449 -11.52 10.86 20.54
N THR A 450 -12.08 9.65 20.56
CA THR A 450 -11.85 8.67 19.47
C THR A 450 -13.08 8.60 18.58
N PHE A 451 -12.87 8.73 17.28
CA PHE A 451 -13.92 8.70 16.26
C PHE A 451 -13.74 7.49 15.35
N ARG A 452 -14.84 6.90 14.90
CA ARG A 452 -14.89 5.85 13.90
C ARG A 452 -15.73 6.31 12.73
N CYS A 453 -15.22 6.07 11.52
CA CYS A 453 -16.04 6.13 10.31
C CYS A 453 -16.31 4.71 9.83
N SER A 454 -17.57 4.43 9.48
CA SER A 454 -18.01 3.22 8.81
C SER A 454 -18.43 3.59 7.39
N MET A 455 -17.62 3.22 6.39
CA MET A 455 -17.96 3.36 4.99
C MET A 455 -18.65 2.09 4.47
N ALA A 456 -19.84 2.22 3.88
CA ALA A 456 -20.48 1.13 3.13
C ALA A 456 -20.24 1.32 1.62
N TYR A 457 -19.69 0.29 0.98
CA TYR A 457 -19.44 0.28 -0.47
C TYR A 457 -19.49 -1.15 -1.01
N GLY A 458 -20.18 -1.35 -2.14
CA GLY A 458 -20.27 -2.67 -2.79
C GLY A 458 -20.89 -3.76 -1.90
N GLY A 459 -21.84 -3.39 -1.03
CA GLY A 459 -22.49 -4.31 -0.09
C GLY A 459 -21.62 -4.75 1.11
N LYS A 460 -20.45 -4.14 1.31
CA LYS A 460 -19.55 -4.38 2.45
C LYS A 460 -19.37 -3.11 3.27
N THR A 461 -18.99 -3.27 4.53
CA THR A 461 -18.67 -2.17 5.45
C THR A 461 -17.18 -2.20 5.79
N TYR A 462 -16.54 -1.05 5.71
CA TYR A 462 -15.13 -0.80 6.04
C TYR A 462 -15.09 0.21 7.17
N THR A 463 -14.21 0.01 8.14
CA THR A 463 -14.13 0.86 9.33
C THR A 463 -12.70 1.24 9.63
N ASP A 464 -12.50 2.48 10.04
CA ASP A 464 -11.23 2.95 10.58
C ASP A 464 -11.51 3.98 11.68
N THR A 465 -10.52 4.21 12.55
CA THR A 465 -10.64 5.04 13.74
C THR A 465 -9.52 6.08 13.81
N LEU A 466 -9.86 7.29 14.25
CA LEU A 466 -8.89 8.35 14.48
C LEU A 466 -9.13 9.00 15.84
N THR A 467 -8.04 9.29 16.55
CA THR A 467 -8.08 9.92 17.87
C THR A 467 -7.68 11.39 17.76
N LEU A 468 -8.50 12.26 18.32
CA LEU A 468 -8.20 13.67 18.57
C LEU A 468 -7.91 13.85 20.06
N THR A 469 -6.94 14.69 20.39
CA THR A 469 -6.56 15.03 21.77
C THR A 469 -6.82 16.51 21.98
N ASP A 470 -7.44 16.87 23.09
CA ASP A 470 -7.44 18.25 23.57
C ASP A 470 -6.38 18.42 24.64
N LYS A 471 -5.43 19.33 24.38
CA LYS A 471 -4.50 19.82 25.38
C LYS A 471 -5.11 21.10 25.96
N SER A 472 -6.08 20.92 26.84
CA SER A 472 -6.55 22.02 27.69
C SER A 472 -5.54 22.25 28.80
N ASP A 473 -5.09 23.49 28.95
CA ASP A 473 -4.25 23.90 30.06
C ASP A 473 -5.08 23.87 31.36
N ASN A 474 -4.54 23.21 32.39
CA ASN A 474 -5.10 23.36 33.74
C ASN A 474 -4.90 24.81 34.22
N TYR A 475 -5.86 25.33 34.99
CA TYR A 475 -5.66 26.58 35.72
C TYR A 475 -4.41 26.48 36.60
N GLN A 476 -3.51 27.46 36.47
CA GLN A 476 -2.34 27.59 37.33
C GLN A 476 -2.54 28.78 38.25
N ALA A 477 -2.46 28.54 39.56
CA ALA A 477 -2.43 29.61 40.54
C ALA A 477 -0.96 29.91 40.90
N ASN A 478 -0.51 31.13 40.62
CA ASN A 478 0.81 31.62 40.98
C ASN A 478 0.67 32.67 42.08
N ILE A 479 1.45 32.56 43.16
CA ILE A 479 1.42 33.52 44.27
C ILE A 479 2.65 34.42 44.17
N GLU A 480 2.44 35.73 44.13
CA GLU A 480 3.49 36.76 44.15
C GLU A 480 3.54 37.44 45.52
N SER A 481 4.75 37.74 46.03
CA SER A 481 4.97 38.48 47.28
C SER A 481 5.55 39.86 46.99
N SER A 482 4.88 40.94 47.42
CA SER A 482 5.35 42.32 47.19
C SER A 482 6.60 42.69 47.99
N GLY A 483 6.78 42.08 49.17
CA GLY A 483 7.93 42.26 50.05
C GLY A 483 9.10 41.32 49.75
N GLY A 484 8.99 40.51 48.70
CA GLY A 484 9.88 39.39 48.42
C GLY A 484 9.71 38.26 49.42
N ASP A 485 10.74 37.43 49.48
CA ASP A 485 10.64 36.10 50.09
C ASP A 485 11.42 36.01 51.42
N VAL A 486 11.79 37.14 52.06
CA VAL A 486 12.55 37.08 53.33
C VAL A 486 12.14 38.21 54.26
N PHE A 487 11.61 37.87 55.44
CA PHE A 487 11.50 38.80 56.55
C PHE A 487 12.72 38.73 57.46
N LYS A 488 13.16 39.87 58.00
CA LYS A 488 14.30 39.96 58.93
C LYS A 488 13.80 40.42 60.30
N ASN A 489 14.15 39.65 61.34
CA ASN A 489 13.81 39.95 62.74
C ASN A 489 12.31 40.17 63.01
N ALA A 490 11.42 39.45 62.32
CA ALA A 490 9.97 39.61 62.41
C ALA A 490 9.47 41.05 62.10
N VAL A 491 10.25 41.83 61.34
CA VAL A 491 9.86 43.16 60.89
C VAL A 491 9.70 43.15 59.38
N GLY A 492 8.51 43.54 58.91
CA GLY A 492 8.17 43.65 57.49
C GLY A 492 6.68 43.39 57.27
N THR A 493 6.18 43.87 56.13
CA THR A 493 4.86 43.51 55.61
C THR A 493 5.00 43.07 54.17
N SER A 494 4.12 42.18 53.71
CA SER A 494 4.02 41.79 52.31
C SER A 494 2.57 41.60 51.90
N THR A 495 2.28 41.93 50.64
CA THR A 495 1.04 41.52 49.99
C THR A 495 1.31 40.24 49.23
N LEU A 496 0.60 39.16 49.56
CA LEU A 496 0.54 37.97 48.72
C LEU A 496 -0.60 38.12 47.72
N LEU A 497 -0.31 38.02 46.42
CA LEU A 497 -1.28 38.09 45.33
C LEU A 497 -1.33 36.73 44.62
N CYS A 498 -2.48 36.06 44.62
CA CYS A 498 -2.67 34.84 43.83
C CYS A 498 -3.18 35.19 42.43
N ARG A 499 -2.31 35.18 41.43
CA ARG A 499 -2.69 35.29 40.02
C ARG A 499 -3.11 33.93 39.49
N LEU A 500 -4.30 33.87 38.90
CA LEU A 500 -4.78 32.70 38.20
C LEU A 500 -4.41 32.84 36.72
N PHE A 501 -3.80 31.82 36.15
CA PHE A 501 -3.40 31.78 34.76
C PHE A 501 -4.09 30.61 34.05
N GLN A 502 -4.49 30.88 32.82
CA GLN A 502 -4.87 29.86 31.85
C GLN A 502 -4.27 30.26 30.51
N ASN A 503 -3.62 29.34 29.80
CA ASN A 503 -2.94 29.64 28.52
C ASN A 503 -1.87 30.75 28.63
N GLY A 504 -1.15 30.81 29.76
CA GLY A 504 -0.11 31.82 30.01
C GLY A 504 -0.61 33.27 30.09
N GLN A 505 -1.94 33.49 30.08
CA GLN A 505 -2.58 34.78 30.32
C GLN A 505 -3.21 34.78 31.70
N GLU A 506 -3.13 35.91 32.39
CA GLU A 506 -3.83 36.06 33.66
C GLU A 506 -5.34 36.08 33.39
N VAL A 507 -6.05 35.17 34.04
CA VAL A 507 -7.51 35.08 34.07
C VAL A 507 -8.00 35.55 35.45
N ASP A 508 -9.26 36.00 35.50
CA ASP A 508 -9.87 36.57 36.71
C ASP A 508 -9.01 37.68 37.36
N ALA A 509 -8.47 38.60 36.55
CA ALA A 509 -7.56 39.67 37.01
C ALA A 509 -8.16 40.51 38.17
N ALA A 510 -9.49 40.67 38.21
CA ALA A 510 -10.21 41.38 39.26
C ALA A 510 -10.42 40.54 40.54
N GLY A 511 -10.37 39.20 40.47
CA GLY A 511 -10.61 38.30 41.60
C GLY A 511 -12.09 38.18 41.97
N GLU A 512 -12.97 38.33 40.99
CA GLU A 512 -14.44 38.35 41.16
C GLU A 512 -15.10 37.08 40.62
N GLU A 513 -14.44 36.33 39.74
CA GLU A 513 -15.00 35.15 39.08
C GLU A 513 -14.78 33.86 39.89
N HIS A 514 -13.76 33.81 40.74
CA HIS A 514 -13.41 32.64 41.56
C HIS A 514 -13.26 32.96 43.04
N THR A 515 -13.38 31.92 43.88
CA THR A 515 -13.13 32.06 45.32
C THR A 515 -11.69 31.68 45.65
N TYR A 516 -10.96 32.58 46.31
CA TYR A 516 -9.57 32.38 46.74
C TYR A 516 -9.53 32.18 48.26
N THR A 517 -9.09 31.01 48.69
CA THR A 517 -9.02 30.63 50.11
C THR A 517 -7.59 30.34 50.51
N TRP A 518 -7.09 31.02 51.54
CA TRP A 518 -5.70 30.94 51.99
C TRP A 518 -5.56 30.08 53.23
N TYR A 519 -4.51 29.28 53.28
CA TYR A 519 -4.13 28.43 54.40
C TYR A 519 -2.66 28.58 54.71
N ARG A 520 -2.29 28.26 55.95
CA ARG A 520 -0.90 28.28 56.40
C ARG A 520 -0.44 26.91 56.87
N ARG A 521 0.85 26.63 56.66
CA ARG A 521 1.56 25.46 57.16
C ARG A 521 2.82 25.92 57.89
N ASP A 522 3.16 25.23 58.97
CA ASP A 522 4.38 25.51 59.74
C ASP A 522 5.64 25.01 59.00
N LYS A 523 6.81 25.17 59.64
CA LYS A 523 8.11 24.74 59.09
C LYS A 523 8.23 23.23 58.82
N ASN A 524 7.42 22.41 59.46
CA ASN A 524 7.39 20.94 59.29
C ASN A 524 6.34 20.51 58.26
N GLY A 525 5.51 21.45 57.76
CA GLY A 525 4.41 21.17 56.85
C GLY A 525 3.11 20.79 57.57
N ASP A 526 3.04 20.96 58.89
CA ASP A 526 1.83 20.73 59.66
C ASP A 526 0.85 21.92 59.49
N ALA A 527 -0.45 21.64 59.57
CA ALA A 527 -1.48 22.67 59.46
C ALA A 527 -1.42 23.65 60.62
N LEU A 528 -1.30 24.94 60.30
CA LEU A 528 -1.59 26.02 61.24
C LEU A 528 -3.10 26.29 61.26
N ASP A 529 -3.55 27.12 62.22
CA ASP A 529 -4.94 27.57 62.34
C ASP A 529 -5.94 26.40 62.48
N GLU A 530 -5.49 25.27 63.05
CA GLU A 530 -6.26 24.01 63.15
C GLU A 530 -6.77 23.49 61.77
N GLY A 531 -6.13 23.92 60.68
CA GLY A 531 -6.53 23.62 59.31
C GLY A 531 -7.67 24.49 58.77
N ALA A 532 -8.13 25.50 59.53
CA ALA A 532 -9.09 26.48 59.06
C ALA A 532 -8.48 27.43 58.02
N ALA A 533 -9.34 28.09 57.23
CA ALA A 533 -8.91 29.14 56.32
C ALA A 533 -8.32 30.32 57.12
N PHE A 534 -7.09 30.68 56.79
CA PHE A 534 -6.39 31.84 57.34
C PHE A 534 -7.02 33.14 56.84
N ALA A 535 -7.33 33.21 55.54
CA ALA A 535 -7.90 34.39 54.91
C ALA A 535 -8.63 34.03 53.60
N THR A 536 -9.36 35.00 53.04
CA THR A 536 -10.04 34.87 51.74
C THR A 536 -9.80 36.10 50.88
N GLY A 537 -9.85 35.95 49.57
CA GLY A 537 -9.67 37.02 48.58
C GLY A 537 -8.42 36.83 47.72
N LYS A 538 -8.41 37.42 46.52
CA LYS A 538 -7.33 37.25 45.54
C LYS A 538 -5.96 37.74 46.05
N SER A 539 -5.96 38.68 46.99
CA SER A 539 -4.75 39.15 47.67
C SER A 539 -4.95 39.25 49.17
N ILE A 540 -3.90 38.98 49.94
CA ILE A 540 -3.87 39.09 51.40
C ILE A 540 -2.65 39.86 51.87
N GLN A 541 -2.77 40.56 53.00
CA GLN A 541 -1.62 41.17 53.68
C GLN A 541 -1.11 40.21 54.73
N ILE A 542 0.21 40.10 54.84
CA ILE A 542 0.91 39.37 55.90
C ILE A 542 1.98 40.25 56.52
N ASP A 543 2.34 39.99 57.76
CA ASP A 543 3.45 40.65 58.44
C ASP A 543 4.41 39.66 59.11
N GLY A 544 5.36 40.20 59.88
CA GLY A 544 6.36 39.39 60.58
C GLY A 544 5.78 38.46 61.64
N ASP A 545 4.60 38.75 62.19
CA ASP A 545 3.96 37.91 63.21
C ASP A 545 3.29 36.67 62.58
N ASP A 546 3.01 36.70 61.27
CA ASP A 546 2.48 35.57 60.51
C ASP A 546 3.52 34.49 60.14
N VAL A 547 4.81 34.75 60.43
CA VAL A 547 5.94 33.93 60.00
C VAL A 547 6.86 33.58 61.17
N ASP A 548 6.72 32.37 61.71
CA ASP A 548 7.65 31.83 62.72
C ASP A 548 8.74 30.95 62.07
N GLY A 549 9.83 31.60 61.67
CA GLY A 549 11.00 30.96 61.05
C GLY A 549 10.79 30.50 59.60
N LYS A 550 9.74 29.71 59.34
CA LYS A 550 9.24 29.36 58.01
C LYS A 550 7.74 29.07 58.09
N THR A 551 6.98 29.78 57.26
CA THR A 551 5.56 29.51 57.03
C THR A 551 5.34 29.33 55.54
N THR A 552 4.57 28.33 55.15
CA THR A 552 4.13 28.13 53.77
C THR A 552 2.69 28.61 53.63
N PHE A 553 2.44 29.45 52.63
CA PHE A 553 1.10 29.93 52.28
C PHE A 553 0.57 29.19 51.07
N ILE A 554 -0.66 28.71 51.17
CA ILE A 554 -1.36 27.96 50.13
C ILE A 554 -2.64 28.72 49.80
N CYS A 555 -2.89 29.00 48.53
CA CYS A 555 -4.14 29.55 48.04
C CYS A 555 -4.86 28.48 47.21
N GLU A 556 -6.04 28.07 47.63
CA GLU A 556 -6.96 27.24 46.85
C GLU A 556 -7.94 28.14 46.12
N VAL A 557 -8.08 27.92 44.81
CA VAL A 557 -9.01 28.63 43.93
C VAL A 557 -10.12 27.67 43.54
N SER A 558 -11.38 28.05 43.75
CA SER A 558 -12.57 27.20 43.51
C SER A 558 -13.73 27.93 42.86
#